data_AF-A0A7K8G1G6-F1
#
_entry.id   AF-A0A7K8G1G6-F1
#
_cell.length_a   1.000
_cell.length_b   1.000
_cell.length_c   1.000
_cell.angle_alpha   90.00
_cell.angle_beta   90.00
_cell.angle_gamma   90.00
#
_symmetry.space_group_name_H-M   'P 1'
#
loop_
_entity.id
_entity.type
_entity.pdbx_description
1 polymer ?
#
loop_
_entity_poly.entity_id
_entity_poly.type
_entity_poly.pdbx_seq_one_letter_code
_entity_poly.pdbx_strand_id
1 'polypeptide(L)'
;RRLYRRILQLHRALPPALRDLGDRYVKEEFRRHRAAGPAEAQRFLREWEATLIQQQINEDKQNLREKAVYGIQLTEEKLNDFRDEQIGQLKELMDEATKPHKKITISKDSKYK
;
A
#
# COMPACT_ATOMS: atom_id res chain seq x y z
N ARG A 1 19.83 4.65 -4.79
CA ARG A 1 19.57 5.62 -3.68
C ARG A 1 18.49 6.66 -4.02
N ARG A 2 18.40 7.19 -5.25
CA ARG A 2 17.39 8.21 -5.63
C ARG A 2 15.94 7.70 -5.52
N LEU A 3 15.66 6.49 -6.01
CA LEU A 3 14.32 5.91 -6.01
C LEU A 3 13.73 5.72 -4.60
N TYR A 4 14.49 5.08 -3.70
CA TYR A 4 14.10 4.89 -2.31
C TYR A 4 13.68 6.20 -1.61
N ARG A 5 14.49 7.26 -1.73
CA ARG A 5 14.16 8.58 -1.16
C ARG A 5 12.93 9.19 -1.82
N ARG A 6 12.79 9.04 -3.13
CA ARG A 6 11.65 9.57 -3.90
C ARG A 6 10.34 8.93 -3.43
N ILE A 7 10.30 7.62 -3.25
CA ILE A 7 9.11 6.90 -2.76
C ILE A 7 8.71 7.41 -1.37
N LEU A 8 9.66 7.48 -0.43
CA LEU A 8 9.39 7.99 0.92
C LEU A 8 8.93 9.46 0.94
N GLN A 9 9.37 10.28 -0.01
CA GLN A 9 8.89 11.65 -0.16
C GLN A 9 7.44 11.68 -0.66
N LEU A 10 7.07 10.82 -1.61
CA LEU A 10 5.69 10.71 -2.10
C LEU A 10 4.74 10.25 -1.00
N HIS A 11 5.15 9.27 -0.19
CA HIS A 11 4.33 8.76 0.91
C HIS A 11 3.93 9.83 1.93
N ARG A 12 4.67 10.94 2.04
CA ARG A 12 4.30 12.05 2.93
C ARG A 12 2.96 12.71 2.57
N ALA A 13 2.53 12.57 1.33
CA ALA A 13 1.24 13.08 0.87
C ALA A 13 0.10 12.06 1.01
N LEU A 14 0.39 10.81 1.42
CA LEU A 14 -0.64 9.81 1.65
C LEU A 14 -1.28 9.97 3.04
N PRO A 15 -2.53 9.48 3.23
CA PRO A 15 -3.15 9.36 4.54
C PRO A 15 -2.24 8.63 5.55
N PRO A 16 -2.26 8.99 6.85
CA PRO A 16 -1.29 8.48 7.83
C PRO A 16 -1.16 6.95 7.87
N ALA A 17 -2.28 6.23 7.88
CA ALA A 17 -2.27 4.77 7.91
C ALA A 17 -1.63 4.13 6.66
N LEU A 18 -1.89 4.71 5.47
CA LEU A 18 -1.31 4.25 4.21
C LEU A 18 0.18 4.57 4.14
N ARG A 19 0.59 5.76 4.62
CA ARG A 19 2.00 6.13 4.73
C ARG A 19 2.76 5.16 5.63
N ASP A 20 2.26 4.86 6.82
CA ASP A 20 2.94 4.00 7.78
C ASP A 20 3.06 2.55 7.29
N LEU A 21 2.03 2.04 6.61
CA LEU A 21 2.09 0.74 5.94
C LEU A 21 3.12 0.75 4.80
N GLY A 22 3.03 1.74 3.90
CA GLY A 22 3.90 1.86 2.74
C GLY A 22 5.38 2.05 3.11
N ASP A 23 5.69 2.92 4.08
CA ASP A 23 7.07 3.18 4.52
C ASP A 23 7.73 1.92 5.09
N ARG A 24 6.97 1.10 5.85
CA ARG A 24 7.47 -0.19 6.35
C ARG A 24 7.73 -1.16 5.22
N TYR A 25 6.78 -1.29 4.29
CA TYR A 25 6.92 -2.20 3.15
C TYR A 25 8.13 -1.84 2.26
N VAL A 26 8.28 -0.56 1.88
CA VAL A 26 9.41 -0.08 1.07
C VAL A 26 10.74 -0.38 1.76
N LYS A 27 10.85 -0.13 3.06
CA LYS A 27 12.09 -0.41 3.80
C LYS A 27 12.47 -1.89 3.74
N GLU A 28 11.51 -2.78 3.98
CA GLU A 28 11.75 -4.21 3.94
C GLU A 28 12.09 -4.71 2.54
N GLU A 29 11.38 -4.24 1.51
CA GLU A 29 11.62 -4.66 0.13
C GLU A 29 12.99 -4.22 -0.39
N PHE A 30 13.40 -2.97 -0.13
CA PHE A 30 14.75 -2.51 -0.48
C PHE A 30 15.84 -3.23 0.33
N ARG A 31 15.55 -3.65 1.57
CA ARG A 31 16.47 -4.45 2.39
C ARG A 31 16.65 -5.84 1.81
N ARG A 32 15.57 -6.51 1.41
CA ARG A 32 15.56 -7.84 0.79
C ARG A 32 16.31 -7.85 -0.55
N HIS A 33 16.14 -6.81 -1.36
CA HIS A 33 16.77 -6.70 -2.68
C HIS A 33 18.17 -6.07 -2.66
N ARG A 34 18.76 -5.84 -1.48
CA ARG A 34 20.08 -5.20 -1.36
C ARG A 34 21.21 -5.98 -2.04
N ALA A 35 21.10 -7.30 -2.09
CA ALA A 35 22.10 -8.21 -2.66
C ALA A 35 21.67 -8.79 -4.03
N ALA A 36 20.61 -8.25 -4.66
CA ALA A 36 20.12 -8.72 -5.94
C ALA A 36 21.16 -8.53 -7.06
N GLY A 37 21.17 -9.42 -8.05
CA GLY A 37 22.04 -9.31 -9.21
C GLY A 37 21.68 -8.11 -10.10
N PRO A 38 22.56 -7.67 -11.03
CA PRO A 38 22.31 -6.49 -11.86
C PRO A 38 21.00 -6.54 -12.67
N ALA A 39 20.66 -7.70 -13.23
CA ALA A 39 19.43 -7.88 -14.02
C ALA A 39 18.16 -7.78 -13.16
N GLU A 40 18.17 -8.40 -11.98
CA GLU A 40 17.08 -8.36 -11.02
C GLU A 40 16.91 -6.95 -10.45
N ALA A 41 18.03 -6.30 -10.10
CA ALA A 41 18.02 -4.92 -9.66
C ALA A 41 17.44 -3.97 -10.72
N GLN A 42 17.75 -4.20 -12.00
CA GLN A 42 17.17 -3.39 -13.08
C GLN A 42 15.66 -3.60 -13.23
N ARG A 43 15.19 -4.85 -13.15
CA ARG A 43 13.74 -5.15 -13.14
C ARG A 43 13.06 -4.50 -11.94
N PHE A 44 13.64 -4.67 -10.74
CA PHE A 44 13.16 -4.04 -9.51
C PHE A 44 13.03 -2.52 -9.67
N LEU A 45 14.05 -1.84 -10.20
CA LEU A 45 13.99 -0.38 -10.38
C LEU A 45 12.90 0.07 -11.36
N ARG A 46 12.58 -0.72 -12.39
CA ARG A 46 11.49 -0.43 -13.34
C ARG A 46 10.12 -0.61 -12.70
N GLU A 47 9.89 -1.74 -12.04
CA GLU A 47 8.59 -2.00 -11.39
C GLU A 47 8.29 -1.00 -10.27
N TRP A 48 9.32 -0.45 -9.65
CA TRP A 48 9.20 0.49 -8.54
C TRP A 48 9.19 1.96 -8.94
N GLU A 49 8.95 2.31 -10.21
CA GLU A 49 9.06 3.69 -10.72
C GLU A 49 8.11 4.71 -10.02
N ALA A 50 7.20 4.27 -9.14
CA ALA A 50 6.36 5.12 -8.28
C ALA A 50 5.52 6.18 -9.01
N THR A 51 5.38 6.02 -10.33
CA THR A 51 4.61 6.89 -11.23
C THR A 51 3.13 6.87 -10.88
N LEU A 52 2.58 5.68 -10.60
CA LEU A 52 1.19 5.49 -10.22
C LEU A 52 0.83 6.23 -8.92
N ILE A 53 1.64 6.09 -7.86
CA ILE A 53 1.40 6.78 -6.58
C ILE A 53 1.47 8.30 -6.78
N GLN A 54 2.43 8.78 -7.58
CA GLN A 54 2.54 10.20 -7.88
C GLN A 54 1.31 10.73 -8.63
N GLN A 55 0.77 9.96 -9.59
CA GLN A 55 -0.44 10.33 -10.30
C GLN A 55 -1.64 10.43 -9.35
N GLN A 56 -1.88 9.41 -8.52
CA GLN A 56 -3.00 9.39 -7.57
C GLN A 56 -2.93 10.52 -6.54
N ILE A 57 -1.75 10.83 -6.03
CA ILE A 57 -1.54 11.99 -5.15
C ILE A 57 -1.88 13.31 -5.86
N ASN A 58 -1.59 13.42 -7.16
CA ASN A 58 -1.90 14.63 -7.91
C ASN A 58 -3.40 14.74 -8.17
N GLU A 59 -4.07 13.64 -8.50
CA GLU A 59 -5.52 13.58 -8.68
C GLU A 59 -6.25 13.94 -7.38
N ASP A 60 -5.82 13.41 -6.23
CA ASP A 60 -6.37 13.75 -4.91
C ASP A 60 -6.28 15.26 -4.62
N LYS A 61 -5.13 15.88 -4.92
CA LYS A 61 -4.96 17.33 -4.75
C LYS A 61 -5.89 18.17 -5.63
N GLN A 62 -6.27 17.67 -6.80
CA GLN A 62 -7.20 18.36 -7.72
C GLN A 62 -8.66 18.12 -7.30
N ASN A 63 -8.98 16.93 -6.79
CA ASN A 63 -10.32 16.52 -6.39
C ASN A 63 -10.64 16.90 -4.94
N LEU A 64 -10.62 18.19 -4.62
CA LEU A 64 -10.85 18.73 -3.26
C LEU A 64 -12.22 18.36 -2.63
N ARG A 65 -13.17 17.80 -3.39
CA ARG A 65 -14.54 17.49 -2.94
C ARG A 65 -14.84 16.00 -2.79
N GLU A 66 -14.06 15.12 -3.42
CA GLU A 66 -14.31 13.68 -3.40
C GLU A 66 -13.29 12.96 -2.53
N LYS A 67 -13.69 11.84 -1.94
CA LYS A 67 -12.79 11.04 -1.10
C LYS A 67 -11.74 10.41 -2.00
N ALA A 68 -10.47 10.69 -1.73
CA ALA A 68 -9.32 10.09 -2.40
C ALA A 68 -9.47 8.56 -2.51
N VAL A 69 -9.42 8.04 -3.74
CA VAL A 69 -9.35 6.60 -3.99
C VAL A 69 -7.91 6.26 -4.36
N TYR A 70 -7.26 5.46 -3.53
CA TYR A 70 -5.89 4.99 -3.74
C TYR A 70 -5.89 3.53 -4.16
N GLY A 71 -4.95 3.17 -5.05
CA GLY A 71 -4.85 1.83 -5.64
C GLY A 71 -5.50 1.71 -7.02
N ILE A 72 -5.37 0.55 -7.64
CA ILE A 72 -5.97 0.21 -8.93
C ILE A 72 -6.82 -1.05 -8.78
N GLN A 73 -7.88 -1.17 -9.58
CA GLN A 73 -8.60 -2.43 -9.65
C GLN A 73 -7.74 -3.46 -10.38
N LEU A 74 -7.65 -4.65 -9.80
CA LEU A 74 -6.98 -5.79 -10.42
C LEU A 74 -7.85 -6.32 -11.56
N THR A 75 -7.31 -6.35 -12.78
CA THR A 75 -7.98 -6.96 -13.93
C THR A 75 -7.93 -8.48 -13.82
N GLU A 76 -8.85 -9.16 -14.52
CA GLU A 76 -8.88 -10.63 -14.57
C GLU A 76 -7.57 -11.21 -15.12
N GLU A 77 -6.99 -10.58 -16.14
CA GLU A 77 -5.68 -10.92 -16.67
C GLU A 77 -4.59 -10.89 -15.59
N LYS A 78 -4.60 -9.86 -14.74
CA LYS A 78 -3.65 -9.76 -13.62
C LYS A 78 -3.91 -10.78 -12.54
N LEU A 79 -5.16 -11.16 -12.30
CA LEU A 79 -5.49 -12.21 -11.34
C LEU A 79 -5.00 -13.59 -11.82
N ASN A 80 -5.01 -13.85 -13.12
CA ASN A 80 -4.51 -15.09 -13.71
C ASN A 80 -2.99 -15.27 -13.56
N ASP A 81 -2.24 -14.19 -13.29
CA ASP A 81 -0.80 -14.26 -13.01
C ASP A 81 -0.50 -14.82 -11.59
N PHE A 82 -1.49 -14.94 -10.72
CA PHE A 82 -1.34 -15.41 -9.34
C PHE A 82 -1.56 -16.92 -9.21
N ARG A 83 -0.87 -17.54 -8.24
CA ARG A 83 -1.18 -18.92 -7.82
C ARG A 83 -2.51 -18.96 -7.05
N ASP A 84 -3.19 -20.10 -7.08
CA ASP A 84 -4.46 -20.33 -6.36
C ASP A 84 -4.38 -19.94 -4.87
N GLU A 85 -3.29 -20.28 -4.20
CA GLU A 85 -3.07 -19.89 -2.79
C GLU A 85 -3.03 -18.37 -2.60
N GLN A 86 -2.41 -17.64 -3.53
CA GLN A 86 -2.32 -16.18 -3.47
C GLN A 86 -3.67 -15.53 -3.77
N ILE A 87 -4.47 -16.13 -4.67
CA ILE A 87 -5.84 -15.71 -4.94
C ILE A 87 -6.71 -15.92 -3.69
N GLY A 88 -6.56 -17.06 -3.01
CA GLY A 88 -7.22 -17.33 -1.73
C GLY A 88 -6.89 -16.29 -0.67
N GLN A 89 -5.61 -15.98 -0.47
CA GLN A 89 -5.17 -14.94 0.48
C GLN A 89 -5.72 -13.55 0.13
N LEU A 90 -5.75 -13.19 -1.16
CA LEU A 90 -6.31 -11.92 -1.61
C LEU A 90 -7.81 -11.84 -1.31
N LYS A 91 -8.52 -12.95 -1.52
CA LYS A 91 -9.96 -13.05 -1.21
C LYS A 91 -10.23 -12.89 0.28
N GLU A 92 -9.47 -13.58 1.13
CA GLU A 92 -9.57 -13.45 2.59
C GLU A 92 -9.32 -12.01 3.05
N LEU A 93 -8.30 -11.36 2.48
CA LEU A 93 -7.97 -9.96 2.79
C LEU A 93 -9.11 -9.01 2.39
N MET A 94 -9.70 -9.21 1.21
CA MET A 94 -10.85 -8.42 0.75
C MET A 94 -12.05 -8.60 1.67
N ASP A 95 -12.33 -9.84 2.08
CA ASP A 95 -13.44 -10.15 2.97
C ASP A 95 -13.23 -9.53 4.36
N GLU A 96 -12.00 -9.53 4.89
CA GLU A 96 -11.67 -8.86 6.15
C GLU A 96 -11.83 -7.34 6.04
N ALA A 97 -11.30 -6.73 4.97
CA ALA A 97 -11.33 -5.29 4.76
C ALA A 97 -12.75 -4.73 4.55
N THR A 98 -13.69 -5.55 4.06
CA THR A 98 -15.09 -5.17 3.81
C THR A 98 -16.01 -5.46 5.00
N LYS A 99 -15.53 -6.09 6.07
CA LYS A 99 -16.32 -6.30 7.29
C LYS A 99 -16.79 -4.97 7.88
N PRO A 100 -18.07 -4.88 8.28
CA PRO A 100 -18.58 -3.69 8.95
C PRO A 100 -17.76 -3.44 10.22
N HIS A 101 -17.18 -2.25 10.33
CA HIS A 101 -16.30 -1.90 11.45
C HIS A 101 -17.07 -2.02 12.77
N LYS A 102 -16.81 -3.09 13.53
CA LYS A 102 -17.29 -3.19 14.91
C LYS A 102 -16.61 -2.06 15.68
N LYS A 103 -17.37 -1.04 16.05
CA LYS A 103 -16.94 -0.05 17.05
C LYS A 103 -16.60 -0.84 18.31
N ILE A 104 -15.32 -1.00 18.61
CA ILE A 104 -14.90 -1.48 19.93
C ILE A 104 -15.26 -0.35 20.89
N THR A 105 -16.45 -0.43 21.46
CA THR A 105 -16.84 0.37 22.62
C THR A 105 -15.96 -0.08 23.76
N ILE A 106 -14.87 0.64 24.00
CA ILE A 106 -14.14 0.54 25.25
C ILE A 106 -15.09 1.09 26.31
N SER A 107 -15.79 0.19 27.01
CA SER A 107 -16.50 0.54 28.25
C SER A 107 -15.46 1.13 29.19
N LYS A 108 -15.56 2.44 29.43
CA LYS A 108 -14.92 3.08 30.57
C LYS A 108 -15.63 2.58 31.82
N ASP A 109 -15.22 1.44 32.35
CA ASP A 109 -15.53 1.09 33.74
C ASP A 109 -14.72 2.01 34.66
N SER A 110 -15.34 3.16 34.88
CA SER A 110 -15.63 3.77 36.18
C SER A 110 -14.82 3.26 37.38
N LYS A 111 -14.05 4.19 37.96
CA LYS A 111 -13.82 4.40 39.39
C LYS A 111 -13.48 3.16 40.24
N TYR A 112 -12.21 3.08 40.63
CA TYR A 112 -11.89 2.69 41.99
C TYR A 112 -11.43 3.92 42.77
N LYS A 113 -12.09 4.10 43.92
CA LYS A 113 -11.93 5.16 44.91
C LYS A 113 -10.55 5.17 45.53
#